data_AF-A0A5C5SDV5-F1
#
_entry.id   AF-A0A5C5SDV5-F1
#
_cell.length_a   1.000
_cell.length_b   1.000
_cell.length_c   1.000
_cell.angle_alpha   90.00
_cell.angle_beta   90.00
_cell.angle_gamma   90.00
#
_symmetry.space_group_name_H-M   'P 1'
#
loop_
_entity.id
_entity.type
_entity.pdbx_description
1 polymer ?
#
loop_
_entity_poly.entity_id
_entity_poly.type
_entity_poly.pdbx_seq_one_letter_code
_entity_poly.pdbx_strand_id
1 'polypeptide(L)'
;MTILDIISNYAPTVGMIATAFFGYKASTNESVGKARFEELKGELGAIRSDVNVVQEIGQLNNKEVKQVNDKLDLHDESHLIVMYNRLKKDINLAFKRGYTTSEEFAFITRMHSNYKALGGNGYIDRLYDDFKQLTIKEVEE
;
A
#
# COMPACT_ATOMS: atom_id res chain seq x y z
N MET A 1 12.87 5.67 7.75
CA MET A 1 13.35 5.00 8.97
C MET A 1 13.00 3.53 8.83
N THR A 2 14.00 2.70 8.59
CA THR A 2 13.86 1.26 8.40
C THR A 2 13.83 0.55 9.76
N ILE A 3 13.36 -0.69 9.81
CA ILE A 3 13.40 -1.53 11.03
C ILE A 3 14.86 -1.72 11.51
N LEU A 4 15.83 -1.75 10.58
CA LEU A 4 17.26 -1.77 10.89
C LEU A 4 17.70 -0.51 11.66
N ASP A 5 17.12 0.66 11.35
CA ASP A 5 17.40 1.92 12.07
C ASP A 5 16.86 1.89 13.51
N ILE A 6 15.72 1.22 13.72
CA ILE A 6 15.14 1.02 15.05
C ILE A 6 16.01 0.03 15.86
N ILE A 7 16.33 -1.14 15.30
CA ILE A 7 17.16 -2.15 15.98
C ILE A 7 18.54 -1.59 16.31
N SER A 8 19.19 -0.88 15.38
CA SER A 8 20.51 -0.27 15.61
C SER A 8 20.50 0.83 16.67
N ASN A 9 19.39 1.57 16.82
CA ASN A 9 19.23 2.55 17.90
C ASN A 9 18.96 1.90 19.28
N TYR A 10 18.25 0.77 19.35
CA TYR A 10 17.91 0.13 20.62
C TYR A 10 18.91 -0.95 21.07
N ALA A 11 19.68 -1.55 20.15
CA ALA A 11 20.69 -2.57 20.47
C ALA A 11 21.75 -2.09 21.48
N PRO A 12 22.29 -0.86 21.41
CA PRO A 12 23.22 -0.34 22.42
C PRO A 12 22.58 -0.25 23.81
N THR A 13 21.31 0.16 23.89
CA THR A 13 20.57 0.31 25.15
C THR A 13 20.28 -1.04 25.80
N VAL A 14 19.86 -2.03 25.02
CA VAL A 14 19.69 -3.41 25.50
C VAL A 14 21.03 -3.98 25.96
N GLY A 15 22.11 -3.70 25.23
CA GLY A 15 23.48 -4.07 25.63
C GLY A 15 23.91 -3.45 26.96
N MET A 16 23.65 -2.16 27.18
CA MET A 16 23.98 -1.48 28.44
C MET A 16 23.16 -2.01 29.62
N ILE A 17 21.85 -2.21 29.44
CA ILE A 17 20.96 -2.76 30.49
C ILE A 17 21.41 -4.17 30.87
N ALA A 18 21.71 -5.00 29.88
CA ALA A 18 22.29 -6.32 30.08
C ALA A 18 23.59 -6.23 30.89
N THR A 19 24.57 -5.46 30.42
CA THR A 19 25.89 -5.36 31.06
C THR A 19 25.82 -4.83 32.51
N ALA A 20 24.98 -3.83 32.78
CA ALA A 20 24.77 -3.28 34.12
C ALA A 20 24.14 -4.30 35.07
N PHE A 21 23.16 -5.08 34.58
CA PHE A 21 22.54 -6.16 35.34
C PHE A 21 23.55 -7.28 35.66
N PHE A 22 24.45 -7.64 34.73
CA PHE A 22 25.51 -8.63 34.97
C PHE A 22 26.58 -8.16 35.94
N GLY A 23 27.01 -6.90 35.85
CA GLY A 23 27.96 -6.31 36.81
C GLY A 23 27.42 -6.37 38.24
N TYR A 24 26.12 -6.07 38.41
CA TYR A 24 25.46 -6.14 39.70
C TYR A 24 25.31 -7.59 40.22
N LYS A 25 24.85 -8.53 39.39
CA LYS A 25 24.64 -9.94 39.77
C LYS A 25 25.93 -10.74 40.01
N ALA A 26 27.00 -10.46 39.27
CA ALA A 26 28.30 -11.13 39.46
C ALA A 26 28.95 -10.77 40.81
N SER A 27 28.56 -9.64 41.42
CA SER A 27 29.06 -9.19 42.72
C SER A 27 28.54 -10.01 43.92
N THR A 28 27.53 -10.88 43.72
CA THR A 28 26.91 -11.66 44.80
C THR A 28 26.99 -13.19 44.55
N ASN A 29 27.93 -13.87 45.21
CA ASN A 29 28.16 -15.33 45.34
C ASN A 29 28.38 -16.20 44.05
N GLU A 30 29.51 -16.92 44.04
CA GLU A 30 30.12 -17.58 42.87
C GLU A 30 29.33 -18.77 42.27
N SER A 31 28.61 -19.58 43.06
CA SER A 31 27.89 -20.77 42.57
C SER A 31 26.48 -20.46 42.03
N VAL A 32 25.75 -19.56 42.68
CA VAL A 32 24.44 -19.07 42.23
C VAL A 32 24.59 -18.13 41.03
N GLY A 33 25.69 -17.38 40.97
CA GLY A 33 26.03 -16.51 39.83
C GLY A 33 26.22 -17.28 38.52
N LYS A 34 26.90 -18.43 38.53
CA LYS A 34 27.13 -19.25 37.32
C LYS A 34 25.86 -19.85 36.73
N ALA A 35 24.98 -20.40 37.57
CA ALA A 35 23.71 -20.98 37.10
C ALA A 35 22.78 -19.92 36.48
N ARG A 36 22.68 -18.75 37.11
CA ARG A 36 21.88 -17.62 36.60
C ARG A 36 22.49 -16.98 35.35
N PHE A 37 23.82 -17.06 35.19
CA PHE A 37 24.50 -16.62 33.98
C PHE A 37 24.19 -17.49 32.78
N GLU A 38 24.21 -18.82 32.93
CA GLU A 38 23.87 -19.74 31.83
C GLU A 38 22.39 -19.66 31.45
N GLU A 39 21.48 -19.53 32.43
CA GLU A 39 20.05 -19.27 32.19
C GLU A 39 19.85 -18.01 31.32
N LEU A 40 20.50 -16.92 31.71
CA LEU A 40 20.33 -15.66 31.01
C LEU A 40 21.01 -15.67 29.63
N LYS A 41 22.18 -16.30 29.48
CA LYS A 41 22.80 -16.51 28.17
C LYS A 41 21.85 -17.25 27.23
N GLY A 42 21.09 -18.21 27.76
CA GLY A 42 19.99 -18.89 27.06
C GLY A 42 18.89 -17.93 26.64
N GLU A 43 18.38 -17.11 27.56
CA GLU A 43 17.34 -16.11 27.27
C GLU A 43 17.79 -15.06 26.25
N LEU A 44 19.03 -14.55 26.35
CA LEU A 44 19.62 -13.64 25.35
C LEU A 44 19.78 -14.32 23.98
N GLY A 45 20.10 -15.61 23.96
CA GLY A 45 20.12 -16.41 22.75
C GLY A 45 18.75 -16.51 22.09
N ALA A 46 17.70 -16.72 22.89
CA ALA A 46 16.31 -16.74 22.43
C ALA A 46 15.87 -15.37 21.88
N ILE A 47 16.13 -14.28 22.62
CA ILE A 47 15.83 -12.91 22.18
C ILE A 47 16.54 -12.59 20.86
N ARG A 48 17.81 -12.98 20.71
CA ARG A 48 18.54 -12.78 19.45
C ARG A 48 17.91 -13.54 18.30
N SER A 49 17.46 -14.77 18.54
CA SER A 49 16.74 -15.57 17.55
C SER A 49 15.45 -14.86 17.12
N ASP A 50 14.65 -14.38 18.07
CA ASP A 50 13.39 -13.70 17.81
C ASP A 50 13.61 -12.40 17.03
N VAL A 51 14.65 -11.62 17.37
CA VAL A 51 15.01 -10.40 16.63
C VAL A 51 15.41 -10.71 15.18
N ASN A 52 16.15 -11.79 14.94
CA ASN A 52 16.50 -12.20 13.57
C ASN A 52 15.26 -12.57 12.75
N VAL A 53 14.31 -13.30 13.36
CA VAL A 53 13.03 -13.66 12.72
C VAL A 53 12.21 -12.40 12.41
N VAL A 54 12.12 -11.44 13.34
CA VAL A 54 11.42 -10.16 13.11
C VAL A 54 12.07 -9.36 11.98
N GLN A 55 13.41 -9.35 11.90
CA GLN A 55 14.12 -8.69 10.82
C GLN A 55 13.82 -9.33 9.45
N GLU A 56 13.82 -10.66 9.38
CA GLU A 56 13.47 -11.40 8.16
C GLU A 56 12.03 -11.10 7.72
N ILE A 57 11.07 -11.18 8.65
CA ILE A 57 9.67 -10.83 8.39
C ILE A 57 9.55 -9.38 7.90
N GLY A 58 10.28 -8.44 8.51
CA GLY A 58 10.30 -7.04 8.08
C GLY A 58 10.82 -6.85 6.65
N GLN A 59 11.86 -7.60 6.26
CA GLN A 59 12.39 -7.57 4.89
C GLN A 59 11.41 -8.18 3.89
N LEU A 60 10.78 -9.30 4.24
CA LEU A 60 9.75 -9.95 3.40
C LEU A 60 8.55 -9.03 3.21
N ASN A 61 8.02 -8.44 4.28
CA ASN A 61 6.90 -7.50 4.22
C ASN A 61 7.21 -6.29 3.35
N ASN A 62 8.41 -5.70 3.47
CA ASN A 62 8.81 -4.57 2.61
C ASN A 62 8.83 -4.96 1.13
N LYS A 63 9.29 -6.18 0.81
CA LYS A 63 9.29 -6.70 -0.56
C LYS A 63 7.85 -6.93 -1.07
N GLU A 64 6.99 -7.55 -0.26
CA GLU A 64 5.60 -7.80 -0.61
C GLU A 64 4.81 -6.50 -0.79
N VAL A 65 4.96 -5.51 0.11
CA VAL A 65 4.34 -4.18 -0.01
C VAL A 65 4.77 -3.49 -1.30
N LYS A 66 6.06 -3.56 -1.65
CA LYS A 66 6.54 -3.00 -2.93
C LYS A 66 5.87 -3.70 -4.12
N GLN A 67 5.82 -5.04 -4.11
CA GLN A 67 5.17 -5.80 -5.18
C GLN A 67 3.67 -5.50 -5.31
N VAL A 68 2.97 -5.26 -4.19
CA VAL A 68 1.56 -4.88 -4.19
C VAL A 68 1.39 -3.48 -4.78
N ASN A 69 2.22 -2.51 -4.39
CA ASN A 69 2.18 -1.15 -4.95
C ASN A 69 2.45 -1.16 -6.46
N ASP A 70 3.49 -1.86 -6.91
CA ASP A 70 3.81 -1.97 -8.35
C ASP A 70 2.63 -2.55 -9.15
N LYS A 71 1.88 -3.50 -8.57
CA LYS A 71 0.67 -4.07 -9.18
C LYS A 71 -0.52 -3.11 -9.17
N LEU A 72 -0.69 -2.31 -8.12
CA LEU A 72 -1.75 -1.31 -8.04
C LEU A 72 -1.53 -0.22 -9.09
N ASP A 73 -0.29 0.26 -9.25
CA ASP A 73 0.06 1.25 -10.27
C ASP A 73 -0.27 0.72 -11.68
N LEU A 74 0.15 -0.52 -11.99
CA LEU A 74 -0.16 -1.16 -13.27
C LEU A 74 -1.68 -1.37 -13.47
N HIS A 75 -2.40 -1.73 -12.40
CA HIS A 75 -3.84 -1.88 -12.45
C HIS A 75 -4.53 -0.55 -12.75
N ASP A 76 -4.12 0.54 -12.10
CA ASP A 76 -4.69 1.87 -12.31
C ASP A 76 -4.43 2.37 -13.74
N GLU A 77 -3.22 2.17 -14.28
CA GLU A 77 -2.91 2.46 -15.69
C GLU A 77 -3.79 1.66 -16.65
N SER A 78 -3.95 0.36 -16.40
CA SER A 78 -4.78 -0.52 -17.23
C SER A 78 -6.26 -0.11 -17.17
N HIS A 79 -6.75 0.21 -15.98
CA HIS A 79 -8.12 0.64 -15.74
C HIS A 79 -8.40 1.98 -16.43
N LEU A 80 -7.44 2.91 -16.40
CA LEU A 80 -7.50 4.19 -17.11
C LEU A 80 -7.64 3.99 -18.63
N ILE A 81 -6.87 3.08 -19.22
CA ILE A 81 -6.94 2.76 -20.66
C ILE A 81 -8.29 2.13 -21.03
N VAL A 82 -8.79 1.21 -20.20
CA VAL A 82 -10.10 0.58 -20.43
C VAL A 82 -11.22 1.63 -20.37
N MET A 83 -11.21 2.50 -19.36
CA MET A 83 -12.17 3.58 -19.22
C MET A 83 -12.11 4.58 -20.37
N TYR A 84 -10.91 4.95 -20.82
CA TYR A 84 -10.72 5.77 -22.01
C TYR A 84 -11.44 5.18 -23.23
N ASN A 85 -11.20 3.90 -23.51
CA ASN A 85 -11.80 3.23 -24.66
C ASN A 85 -13.32 3.12 -24.53
N ARG A 86 -13.81 2.82 -23.33
CA ARG A 86 -15.25 2.73 -23.05
C ARG A 86 -15.95 4.07 -23.21
N LEU A 87 -15.46 5.12 -22.55
CA LEU A 87 -16.00 6.48 -22.67
C LEU A 87 -15.98 6.95 -24.12
N LYS A 88 -14.86 6.78 -24.82
CA LYS A 88 -14.75 7.12 -26.24
C LYS A 88 -15.81 6.40 -27.07
N LYS A 89 -15.99 5.10 -26.87
CA LYS A 89 -16.94 4.30 -27.64
C LYS A 89 -18.39 4.74 -27.38
N ASP A 90 -18.77 4.82 -26.11
CA ASP A 90 -20.16 5.09 -25.70
C ASP A 90 -20.57 6.52 -26.10
N ILE A 91 -19.71 7.52 -25.86
CA ILE A 91 -19.96 8.91 -26.28
C ILE A 91 -20.08 9.01 -27.81
N ASN A 92 -19.18 8.37 -28.56
CA ASN A 92 -19.28 8.38 -30.03
C ASN A 92 -20.55 7.68 -30.54
N LEU A 93 -21.07 6.68 -29.81
CA LEU A 93 -22.33 6.04 -30.17
C LEU A 93 -23.51 7.01 -29.95
N ALA A 94 -23.50 7.77 -28.86
CA ALA A 94 -24.49 8.83 -28.63
C ALA A 94 -24.40 9.93 -29.71
N PHE A 95 -23.19 10.36 -30.09
CA PHE A 95 -23.01 11.30 -31.20
C PHE A 95 -23.56 10.76 -32.52
N LYS A 96 -23.34 9.48 -32.84
CA LYS A 96 -23.91 8.86 -34.05
C LYS A 96 -25.43 8.84 -34.04
N ARG A 97 -26.05 8.67 -32.87
CA ARG A 97 -27.51 8.74 -32.72
C ARG A 97 -28.05 10.18 -32.72
N GLY A 98 -27.22 11.15 -32.36
CA GLY A 98 -27.59 12.57 -32.22
C GLY A 98 -28.34 12.89 -30.92
N TYR A 99 -28.43 11.95 -29.98
CA TYR A 99 -29.06 12.13 -28.68
C TYR A 99 -28.45 11.14 -27.66
N THR A 100 -28.70 11.39 -26.37
CA THR A 100 -28.41 10.47 -25.28
C THR A 100 -29.66 10.24 -24.43
N THR A 101 -29.67 9.21 -23.58
CA THR A 101 -30.73 8.96 -22.61
C THR A 101 -30.34 9.47 -21.23
N SER A 102 -31.32 9.69 -20.35
CA SER A 102 -31.04 10.14 -18.98
C SER A 102 -30.14 9.16 -18.22
N GLU A 103 -30.35 7.86 -18.39
CA GLU A 103 -29.51 6.82 -17.79
C GLU A 103 -28.08 6.82 -18.37
N GLU A 104 -27.94 6.84 -19.70
CA GLU A 104 -26.63 6.86 -20.36
C GLU A 104 -25.84 8.10 -19.97
N PHE A 105 -26.51 9.26 -19.90
CA PHE A 105 -25.92 10.52 -19.47
C PHE A 105 -25.37 10.44 -18.04
N ALA A 106 -26.17 9.93 -17.09
CA ALA A 106 -25.75 9.77 -15.71
C ALA A 106 -24.58 8.79 -15.56
N PHE A 107 -24.62 7.68 -16.31
CA PHE A 107 -23.56 6.69 -16.31
C PHE A 107 -22.25 7.24 -16.87
N ILE A 108 -22.28 7.89 -18.04
CA ILE A 108 -21.10 8.50 -18.67
C ILE A 108 -20.54 9.61 -17.79
N THR A 109 -21.38 10.41 -17.14
CA THR A 109 -20.96 11.45 -16.18
C THR A 109 -20.15 10.85 -15.03
N ARG A 110 -20.65 9.77 -14.42
CA ARG A 110 -19.95 9.10 -13.31
C ARG A 110 -18.65 8.46 -13.79
N MET A 111 -18.66 7.79 -14.94
CA MET A 111 -17.45 7.22 -15.54
C MET A 111 -16.42 8.29 -15.85
N HIS A 112 -16.82 9.44 -16.38
CA HIS A 112 -15.92 10.56 -16.66
C HIS A 112 -15.26 11.09 -15.38
N SER A 113 -16.04 11.27 -14.30
CA SER A 113 -15.50 11.67 -13.00
C SER A 113 -14.44 10.70 -12.48
N ASN A 114 -14.72 9.40 -12.55
CA ASN A 114 -13.77 8.36 -12.12
C ASN A 114 -12.52 8.32 -13.01
N TYR A 115 -12.70 8.47 -14.32
CA TYR A 115 -11.60 8.54 -15.28
C TYR A 115 -10.66 9.73 -14.99
N LYS A 116 -11.24 10.88 -14.63
CA LYS A 116 -10.48 12.08 -14.26
C LYS A 116 -9.73 11.90 -12.94
N ALA A 117 -10.33 11.21 -11.96
CA ALA A 117 -9.68 10.88 -10.69
C ALA A 117 -8.45 9.98 -10.87
N LEU A 118 -8.44 9.11 -11.89
CA LEU A 118 -7.30 8.27 -12.26
C LEU A 118 -6.23 8.99 -13.13
N GLY A 119 -6.34 10.31 -13.32
CA GLY A 119 -5.36 11.10 -14.09
C GLY A 119 -5.68 11.25 -15.58
N GLY A 120 -6.95 11.08 -15.99
CA GLY A 120 -7.42 11.15 -17.36
C GLY A 120 -6.91 12.29 -18.26
N ASN A 121 -7.12 12.17 -19.56
CA ASN A 121 -6.59 13.10 -20.55
C ASN A 121 -7.61 14.15 -21.05
N GLY A 122 -7.08 15.25 -21.61
CA GLY A 122 -7.89 16.35 -22.13
C GLY A 122 -8.74 16.02 -23.37
N TYR A 123 -8.45 14.92 -24.07
CA TYR A 123 -9.27 14.50 -25.22
C TYR A 123 -10.63 13.99 -24.75
N ILE A 124 -10.68 13.11 -23.75
CA ILE A 124 -11.95 12.62 -23.20
C ILE A 124 -12.72 13.74 -22.50
N ASP A 125 -12.04 14.66 -21.82
CA ASP A 125 -12.67 15.85 -21.23
C ASP A 125 -13.44 16.64 -22.30
N ARG A 126 -12.79 16.96 -23.44
CA ARG A 126 -13.45 17.65 -24.55
C ARG A 126 -14.60 16.83 -25.14
N LEU A 127 -14.38 15.53 -25.36
CA LEU A 127 -15.40 14.63 -25.89
C LEU A 127 -16.65 14.59 -24.98
N TYR A 128 -16.45 14.60 -23.67
CA TYR A 128 -17.52 14.65 -22.69
C TYR A 128 -18.20 16.02 -22.63
N ASP A 129 -17.45 17.11 -22.76
CA ASP A 129 -18.04 18.45 -22.83
C ASP A 129 -18.99 18.62 -24.03
N ASP A 130 -18.60 18.10 -25.20
CA ASP A 130 -19.45 18.05 -26.38
C ASP A 130 -20.66 17.12 -26.18
N PHE A 131 -20.46 15.97 -25.53
CA PHE A 131 -21.51 15.01 -25.21
C PHE A 131 -22.62 15.63 -24.35
N LYS A 132 -22.27 16.49 -23.39
CA LYS A 132 -23.24 17.20 -22.54
C LYS A 132 -24.20 18.11 -23.31
N GLN A 133 -23.87 18.48 -24.54
CA GLN A 133 -24.72 19.31 -25.38
C GLN A 133 -25.75 18.49 -26.17
N LEU A 134 -25.68 17.16 -26.15
CA LEU A 134 -26.67 16.33 -26.82
C LEU A 134 -28.05 16.46 -26.17
N THR A 135 -29.08 16.42 -26.99
CA THR A 135 -30.45 16.35 -26.50
C THR A 135 -30.66 15.06 -25.73
N ILE A 136 -31.28 15.15 -24.55
CA ILE A 136 -31.67 14.00 -23.75
C ILE A 136 -33.06 13.55 -24.19
N LYS A 137 -33.19 12.27 -24.53
CA LYS A 137 -34.46 11.62 -24.85
C LYS A 137 -34.70 10.47 -23.90
N GLU A 138 -35.89 10.41 -23.32
CA GLU A 138 -36.34 9.21 -22.65
C GLU A 138 -36.68 8.16 -23.71
N VAL A 139 -36.16 6.95 -23.55
CA VAL A 139 -36.57 5.80 -24.35
C VAL A 139 -37.62 5.10 -23.50
N GLU A 140 -38.88 5.13 -23.94
CA GLU A 140 -39.90 4.24 -23.37
C GLU A 140 -39.46 2.79 -23.63
N GLU A 141 -39.26 2.02 -22.56
CA GLU A 141 -38.99 0.57 -22.63
C GLU A 141 -40.18 -0.22 -23.19
#